data_AF-A0AAD5QUJ1-F1
#
_entry.id   AF-A0AAD5QUJ1-F1
#
_cell.length_a   1.000
_cell.length_b   1.000
_cell.length_c   1.000
_cell.angle_alpha   90.00
_cell.angle_beta   90.00
_cell.angle_gamma   90.00
#
_symmetry.space_group_name_H-M   'P 1'
#
loop_
_entity.id
_entity.type
_entity.pdbx_description
1 polymer ?
#
loop_
_entity_poly.entity_id
_entity_poly.type
_entity_poly.pdbx_seq_one_letter_code
_entity_poly.pdbx_strand_id
1 'polypeptide(L)'
;MDVKEVADFKWDEEQDDSIAYISKQKLFVLRGKEAEEGIPCDGYICSFRGLVVRTVLLDSFLLPNSTADKRFIVDSEIKVKCQKRALLTEVALLRLDISTAEYAYVKMRDYCGLRFCERIMEIQDPHLKKAEIFIHLGRASDAEKVYIEQDRRDLAIDMYKRADEWLRVLRLVSISSNATDDKQRIEALTNVANYNKDRQRWKEAADHYELAGKSKELMECYIHLDDFYGLENLAKQLPDRHPLLPV
;
A
#
# COMPACT_ATOMS: atom_id res chain seq x y z
N MET A 1 -32.87 -1.36 -8.79
CA MET A 1 -31.93 -2.39 -9.29
C MET A 1 -32.64 -3.11 -10.43
N ASP A 2 -32.38 -2.73 -11.68
CA ASP A 2 -32.99 -3.40 -12.84
C ASP A 2 -32.16 -4.62 -13.22
N VAL A 3 -32.27 -5.69 -12.44
CA VAL A 3 -31.74 -6.99 -12.85
C VAL A 3 -32.69 -7.55 -13.90
N LYS A 4 -32.42 -7.25 -15.17
CA LYS A 4 -33.29 -7.64 -16.29
C LYS A 4 -33.22 -9.14 -16.61
N GLU A 5 -32.11 -9.81 -16.29
CA GLU A 5 -31.94 -11.25 -16.55
C GLU A 5 -31.03 -11.88 -15.48
N VAL A 6 -31.55 -12.93 -14.82
CA VAL A 6 -30.82 -13.81 -13.90
C VAL A 6 -30.73 -15.18 -14.58
N ALA A 7 -29.51 -15.66 -14.80
CA ALA A 7 -29.28 -16.95 -15.45
C ALA A 7 -29.47 -18.12 -14.47
N ASP A 8 -29.03 -17.95 -13.22
CA ASP A 8 -29.15 -18.95 -12.16
C ASP A 8 -29.09 -18.26 -10.79
N PHE A 9 -29.69 -18.85 -9.76
CA PHE A 9 -29.63 -18.35 -8.39
C PHE A 9 -29.74 -19.44 -7.35
N LYS A 10 -29.10 -19.22 -6.19
CA LYS A 10 -29.12 -20.12 -5.05
C LYS A 10 -29.08 -19.34 -3.74
N TRP A 11 -30.00 -19.69 -2.84
CA TRP A 11 -29.96 -19.24 -1.46
C TRP A 11 -28.82 -19.90 -0.70
N ASP A 12 -28.26 -19.19 0.26
CA ASP A 12 -27.26 -19.72 1.15
C ASP A 12 -27.86 -20.81 2.05
N GLU A 13 -27.16 -21.93 2.20
CA GLU A 13 -27.55 -23.02 3.10
C GLU A 13 -27.19 -22.72 4.57
N GLU A 14 -26.30 -21.75 4.84
CA GLU A 14 -25.85 -21.39 6.18
C GLU A 14 -26.50 -20.11 6.74
N GLN A 15 -26.98 -19.21 5.88
CA GLN A 15 -27.52 -17.90 6.28
C GLN A 15 -28.80 -17.55 5.50
N ASP A 16 -29.89 -17.25 6.20
CA ASP A 16 -31.18 -16.98 5.53
C ASP A 16 -31.20 -15.64 4.77
N ASP A 17 -30.28 -14.71 5.06
CA ASP A 17 -30.23 -13.35 4.49
C ASP A 17 -29.28 -13.19 3.28
N SER A 18 -28.77 -14.29 2.73
CA SER A 18 -27.78 -14.27 1.65
C SER A 18 -28.24 -15.07 0.42
N ILE A 19 -28.11 -14.49 -0.77
CA ILE A 19 -28.41 -15.15 -2.05
C ILE A 19 -27.30 -14.89 -3.08
N ALA A 20 -26.88 -15.95 -3.76
CA ALA A 20 -25.97 -15.88 -4.89
C ALA A 20 -26.76 -15.98 -6.20
N TYR A 21 -26.48 -15.13 -7.17
CA TYR A 21 -27.12 -15.19 -8.49
C TYR A 21 -26.13 -14.83 -9.60
N ILE A 22 -26.35 -15.40 -10.78
CA ILE A 22 -25.53 -15.11 -11.97
C ILE A 22 -26.31 -14.19 -12.90
N SER A 23 -25.66 -13.10 -13.32
CA SER A 23 -26.17 -12.22 -14.36
C SER A 23 -25.03 -11.86 -15.31
N LYS A 24 -25.25 -11.96 -16.63
CA LYS A 24 -24.27 -11.64 -17.67
C LYS A 24 -22.86 -12.26 -17.43
N GLN A 25 -22.80 -13.57 -17.14
CA GLN A 25 -21.54 -14.30 -16.84
C GLN A 25 -20.76 -13.75 -15.64
N LYS A 26 -21.46 -13.09 -14.71
CA LYS A 26 -20.90 -12.65 -13.45
C LYS A 26 -21.75 -13.17 -12.30
N LEU A 27 -21.09 -13.77 -11.33
CA LEU A 27 -21.65 -14.21 -10.08
C LEU A 27 -21.70 -13.02 -9.12
N PHE A 28 -22.90 -12.63 -8.71
CA PHE A 28 -23.16 -11.63 -7.70
C PHE A 28 -23.69 -12.29 -6.42
N VAL A 29 -23.37 -11.69 -5.28
CA VAL A 29 -23.90 -12.12 -3.98
C VAL A 29 -24.62 -10.93 -3.36
N LEU A 30 -25.89 -11.12 -3.02
CA LEU A 30 -26.70 -10.17 -2.27
C LEU A 30 -26.73 -10.61 -0.81
N ARG A 31 -26.39 -9.70 0.10
CA ARG A 31 -26.62 -9.84 1.55
C ARG A 31 -27.57 -8.74 1.98
N GLY A 32 -28.81 -9.11 2.33
CA GLY A 32 -29.84 -8.13 2.65
C GLY A 32 -30.11 -7.13 1.51
N LYS A 33 -29.64 -5.88 1.65
CA LYS A 33 -29.81 -4.80 0.65
C LYS A 33 -28.53 -4.45 -0.12
N GLU A 34 -27.39 -5.02 0.27
CA GLU A 34 -26.10 -4.72 -0.35
C GLU A 34 -25.73 -5.84 -1.33
N ALA A 35 -25.35 -5.45 -2.56
CA ALA A 35 -24.84 -6.36 -3.57
C ALA A 35 -23.31 -6.29 -3.60
N GLU A 36 -22.65 -7.43 -3.45
CA GLU A 36 -21.20 -7.55 -3.62
C GLU A 36 -20.82 -7.51 -5.11
N GLU A 37 -19.59 -7.07 -5.40
CA GLU A 37 -19.09 -6.99 -6.78
C GLU A 37 -19.03 -8.35 -7.47
N GLY A 38 -19.47 -8.36 -8.73
CA GLY A 38 -19.58 -9.57 -9.53
C GLY A 38 -18.23 -10.21 -9.86
N ILE A 39 -18.08 -11.49 -9.54
CA ILE A 39 -16.93 -12.32 -9.92
C ILE A 39 -17.23 -12.92 -11.29
N PRO A 40 -16.32 -12.87 -12.28
CA PRO A 40 -16.54 -13.53 -13.57
C PRO A 40 -16.74 -15.03 -13.36
N CYS A 41 -17.84 -15.57 -13.87
CA CYS A 41 -18.21 -16.97 -13.69
C CYS A 41 -18.97 -17.48 -14.90
N ASP A 42 -18.44 -18.53 -15.51
CA ASP A 42 -18.98 -19.18 -16.71
C ASP A 42 -19.74 -20.49 -16.40
N GLY A 43 -19.90 -20.83 -15.11
CA GLY A 43 -20.55 -22.06 -14.64
C GLY A 43 -21.94 -21.83 -14.03
N TYR A 44 -22.67 -22.91 -13.79
CA TYR A 44 -23.97 -22.91 -13.10
C TYR A 44 -23.80 -23.06 -11.59
N ILE A 45 -24.66 -22.44 -10.77
CA ILE A 45 -24.56 -22.51 -9.32
C ILE A 45 -25.12 -23.85 -8.82
N CYS A 46 -24.33 -24.58 -8.02
CA CYS A 46 -24.76 -25.83 -7.41
C CYS A 46 -25.17 -25.66 -5.95
N SER A 47 -24.32 -25.02 -5.16
CA SER A 47 -24.54 -24.80 -3.73
C SER A 47 -23.89 -23.50 -3.29
N PHE A 48 -24.54 -22.80 -2.37
CA PHE A 48 -23.98 -21.64 -1.71
C PHE A 48 -23.94 -21.92 -0.20
N ARG A 49 -22.74 -21.81 0.39
CA ARG A 49 -22.51 -21.99 1.83
C ARG A 49 -21.68 -20.84 2.39
N GLY A 50 -22.35 -19.87 3.00
CA GLY A 50 -21.81 -18.71 3.73
C GLY A 50 -20.96 -17.76 2.89
N LEU A 51 -19.79 -18.26 2.52
CA LEU A 51 -18.68 -17.53 1.91
C LEU A 51 -18.13 -18.21 0.65
N VAL A 52 -18.69 -19.37 0.25
CA VAL A 52 -18.25 -20.13 -0.91
C VAL A 52 -19.45 -20.47 -1.79
N VAL A 53 -19.38 -20.07 -3.05
CA VAL A 53 -20.33 -20.50 -4.08
C VAL A 53 -19.65 -21.57 -4.92
N ARG A 54 -20.22 -22.77 -4.89
CA ARG A 54 -19.80 -23.87 -5.76
C ARG A 54 -20.52 -23.74 -7.10
N THR A 55 -19.74 -23.66 -8.16
CA THR A 55 -20.23 -23.60 -9.53
C THR A 55 -19.71 -24.78 -10.35
N VAL A 56 -20.48 -25.21 -11.35
CA VAL A 56 -20.11 -26.33 -12.24
C VAL A 56 -20.19 -25.89 -13.69
N LEU A 57 -19.12 -26.20 -14.44
CA LEU A 57 -19.04 -25.97 -15.88
C LEU A 57 -19.72 -27.12 -16.62
N LEU A 58 -21.04 -27.00 -16.83
CA LEU A 58 -21.83 -28.06 -17.49
C LEU A 58 -21.46 -28.24 -18.98
N ASP A 59 -21.09 -27.17 -19.68
CA ASP A 59 -20.79 -27.22 -21.12
C ASP A 59 -19.64 -28.18 -21.46
N SER A 60 -18.67 -28.32 -20.56
CA SER A 60 -17.54 -29.23 -20.73
C SER A 60 -17.82 -30.65 -20.21
N PHE A 61 -18.80 -30.79 -19.31
CA PHE A 61 -19.22 -32.06 -18.71
C PHE A 61 -20.21 -32.84 -19.59
N LEU A 62 -20.95 -32.17 -20.46
CA LEU A 62 -21.96 -32.80 -21.33
C LEU A 62 -21.37 -33.39 -22.62
N LEU A 63 -20.05 -33.37 -22.79
CA LEU A 63 -19.39 -33.96 -23.95
C LEU A 63 -19.40 -35.50 -23.85
N PRO A 64 -19.68 -36.21 -24.96
CA PRO A 64 -19.93 -37.66 -24.96
C PRO A 64 -18.76 -38.54 -24.46
N ASN A 65 -17.58 -37.97 -24.28
CA ASN A 65 -16.36 -38.66 -23.82
C ASN A 65 -15.77 -38.07 -22.52
N SER A 66 -16.46 -37.19 -21.80
CA SER A 66 -15.92 -36.61 -20.57
C SER A 66 -16.16 -37.50 -19.34
N THR A 67 -15.11 -37.78 -18.59
CA THR A 67 -15.21 -38.34 -17.23
C THR A 67 -15.64 -37.25 -16.24
N ALA A 68 -16.36 -37.63 -15.19
CA ALA A 68 -16.74 -36.72 -14.10
C ALA A 68 -15.50 -36.32 -13.27
N ASP A 69 -14.69 -35.42 -13.82
CA ASP A 69 -13.48 -34.94 -13.18
C ASP A 69 -13.78 -33.76 -12.25
N LYS A 70 -13.09 -33.71 -11.10
CA LYS A 70 -13.18 -32.59 -10.14
C LYS A 70 -12.78 -31.23 -10.73
N ARG A 71 -12.20 -31.21 -11.94
CA ARG A 71 -11.82 -29.99 -12.67
C ARG A 71 -13.01 -29.14 -13.10
N PHE A 72 -14.18 -29.74 -13.25
CA PHE A 72 -15.41 -29.03 -13.64
C PHE A 72 -16.11 -28.35 -12.46
N ILE A 73 -15.68 -28.61 -11.22
CA ILE A 73 -16.21 -28.00 -10.01
C ILE A 73 -15.31 -26.83 -9.64
N VAL A 74 -15.85 -25.62 -9.69
CA VAL A 74 -15.16 -24.39 -9.31
C VAL A 74 -15.79 -23.81 -8.06
N ASP A 75 -15.05 -23.89 -6.95
CA ASP A 75 -15.42 -23.25 -5.70
C ASP A 75 -14.93 -21.80 -5.72
N SER A 76 -15.86 -20.87 -5.95
CA SER A 76 -15.61 -19.44 -5.95
C SER A 76 -15.78 -18.89 -4.54
N GLU A 77 -14.70 -18.34 -3.97
CA GLU A 77 -14.75 -17.66 -2.68
C GLU A 77 -15.25 -16.23 -2.86
N ILE A 78 -16.20 -15.82 -2.01
CA ILE A 78 -16.81 -14.49 -2.04
C ILE A 78 -15.83 -13.45 -1.44
N LYS A 79 -15.90 -12.19 -1.88
CA LYS A 79 -14.97 -11.12 -1.43
C LYS A 79 -14.94 -10.94 0.08
N VAL A 80 -16.06 -11.12 0.77
CA VAL A 80 -16.13 -11.08 2.25
C VAL A 80 -15.24 -12.15 2.91
N LYS A 81 -15.00 -13.30 2.27
CA LYS A 81 -14.09 -14.33 2.79
C LYS A 81 -12.64 -13.86 2.78
N CYS A 82 -12.24 -13.20 1.69
CA CYS A 82 -10.91 -12.60 1.55
C CYS A 82 -10.71 -11.51 2.60
N GLN A 83 -11.71 -10.64 2.81
CA GLN A 83 -11.66 -9.60 3.85
C GLN A 83 -11.54 -10.20 5.26
N LYS A 84 -12.32 -11.23 5.60
CA LYS A 84 -12.22 -11.92 6.89
C LYS A 84 -10.84 -12.54 7.12
N ARG A 85 -10.24 -13.14 6.07
CA ARG A 85 -8.88 -13.69 6.16
C ARG A 85 -7.82 -12.61 6.31
N ALA A 86 -7.97 -11.47 5.64
CA ALA A 86 -7.08 -10.32 5.79
C ALA A 86 -7.10 -9.77 7.23
N LEU A 87 -8.29 -9.67 7.84
CA LEU A 87 -8.43 -9.29 9.25
C LEU A 87 -7.81 -10.33 10.18
N LEU A 88 -7.99 -11.62 9.89
CA LEU A 88 -7.36 -12.69 10.67
C LEU A 88 -5.83 -12.60 10.60
N THR A 89 -5.24 -12.37 9.42
CA THR A 89 -3.80 -12.16 9.29
C THR A 89 -3.32 -10.95 10.07
N GLU A 90 -4.05 -9.84 10.01
CA GLU A 90 -3.68 -8.62 10.72
C GLU A 90 -3.68 -8.84 12.23
N VAL A 91 -4.73 -9.45 12.78
CA VAL A 91 -4.81 -9.76 14.21
C VAL A 91 -3.74 -10.78 14.62
N ALA A 92 -3.49 -11.80 13.80
CA ALA A 92 -2.46 -12.81 14.08
C ALA A 92 -1.06 -12.17 14.14
N LEU A 93 -0.73 -11.31 13.17
CA LEU A 93 0.53 -10.57 13.15
C LEU A 93 0.67 -9.65 14.36
N LEU A 94 -0.37 -8.89 14.72
CA LEU A 94 -0.34 -8.01 15.89
C LEU A 94 -0.15 -8.77 17.21
N ARG A 95 -0.63 -10.02 17.29
CA ARG A 95 -0.45 -10.92 18.43
C ARG A 95 0.86 -11.70 18.39
N LEU A 96 1.69 -11.48 17.36
CA LEU A 96 2.94 -12.23 17.10
C LEU A 96 2.73 -13.74 16.91
N ASP A 97 1.54 -14.15 16.48
CA ASP A 97 1.26 -15.54 16.11
C ASP A 97 1.56 -15.76 14.62
N ILE A 98 2.84 -15.99 14.35
CA ILE A 98 3.37 -16.18 12.99
C ILE A 98 2.78 -17.44 12.33
N SER A 99 2.54 -18.50 13.12
CA SER A 99 2.04 -19.77 12.60
C SER A 99 0.64 -19.64 11.98
N THR A 100 -0.25 -18.91 12.66
CA THR A 100 -1.59 -18.62 12.17
C THR A 100 -1.55 -17.65 10.98
N ALA A 101 -0.63 -16.68 10.99
CA ALA A 101 -0.45 -15.75 9.89
C ALA A 101 0.03 -16.45 8.61
N GLU A 102 1.04 -17.32 8.68
CA GLU A 102 1.53 -18.12 7.55
C GLU A 102 0.42 -18.97 6.93
N TYR A 103 -0.34 -19.68 7.76
CA TYR A 103 -1.47 -20.48 7.28
C TYR A 103 -2.48 -19.62 6.51
N ALA A 104 -2.80 -18.43 7.03
CA ALA A 104 -3.73 -17.54 6.37
C ALA A 104 -3.15 -16.95 5.06
N TYR A 105 -1.87 -16.61 4.99
CA TYR A 105 -1.20 -16.18 3.76
C TYR A 105 -1.17 -17.25 2.67
N VAL A 106 -0.90 -18.51 3.04
CA VAL A 106 -0.98 -19.66 2.11
C VAL A 106 -2.39 -19.80 1.55
N LYS A 107 -3.42 -19.60 2.37
CA LYS A 107 -4.82 -19.65 1.92
C LYS A 107 -5.20 -18.47 1.04
N MET A 108 -4.63 -17.29 1.26
CA MET A 108 -4.83 -16.11 0.40
C MET A 108 -3.99 -16.17 -0.90
N ARG A 109 -3.07 -17.13 -1.03
CA ARG A 109 -2.09 -17.22 -2.12
C ARG A 109 -1.20 -15.98 -2.23
N ASP A 110 -0.94 -15.34 -1.09
CA ASP A 110 -0.06 -14.17 -1.00
C ASP A 110 1.36 -14.64 -0.65
N TYR A 111 2.20 -14.75 -1.67
CA TYR A 111 3.60 -15.14 -1.55
C TYR A 111 4.46 -14.06 -0.88
N CYS A 112 4.08 -12.79 -1.02
CA CYS A 112 4.82 -11.68 -0.40
C CYS A 112 4.66 -11.73 1.11
N GLY A 113 3.45 -11.96 1.60
CA GLY A 113 3.16 -12.16 3.02
C GLY A 113 3.88 -13.37 3.61
N LEU A 114 3.99 -14.48 2.86
CA LEU A 114 4.72 -15.67 3.33
C LEU A 114 6.23 -15.40 3.51
N ARG A 115 6.88 -14.78 2.52
CA ARG A 115 8.30 -14.40 2.62
C ARG A 115 8.56 -13.39 3.73
N PHE A 116 7.56 -12.56 4.03
CA PHE A 116 7.62 -11.64 5.15
C PHE A 116 7.60 -12.37 6.50
N CYS A 117 6.74 -13.38 6.67
CA CYS A 117 6.73 -14.22 7.86
C CYS A 117 8.09 -14.89 8.12
N GLU A 118 8.73 -15.41 7.06
CA GLU A 118 10.08 -15.98 7.14
C GLU A 118 11.11 -14.96 7.64
N ARG A 119 11.10 -13.73 7.08
CA ARG A 119 12.01 -12.66 7.48
C ARG A 119 11.82 -12.22 8.95
N ILE A 120 10.58 -12.13 9.44
CA ILE A 120 10.33 -11.73 10.84
C ILE A 120 10.90 -12.75 11.83
N MET A 121 10.96 -14.04 11.47
CA MET A 121 11.52 -15.07 12.32
C MET A 121 13.03 -14.87 12.57
N GLU A 122 13.75 -14.30 11.60
CA GLU A 122 15.21 -14.08 11.70
C GLU A 122 15.58 -12.96 12.69
N ILE A 123 14.72 -11.95 12.83
CA ILE A 123 14.94 -10.82 13.73
C ILE A 123 14.95 -11.31 15.17
N GLN A 124 15.83 -10.78 16.02
CA GLN A 124 15.89 -11.17 17.44
C GLN A 124 15.03 -10.24 18.31
N ASP A 125 15.11 -8.94 18.07
CA ASP A 125 14.48 -7.91 18.90
C ASP A 125 12.95 -7.85 18.72
N PRO A 126 12.15 -8.10 19.77
CA PRO A 126 10.68 -8.13 19.67
C PRO A 126 10.05 -6.79 19.27
N HIS A 127 10.62 -5.67 19.71
CA HIS A 127 10.14 -4.33 19.35
C HIS A 127 10.36 -4.03 17.87
N LEU A 128 11.51 -4.45 17.34
CA LEU A 128 11.87 -4.31 15.93
C LEU A 128 10.98 -5.18 15.04
N LYS A 129 10.65 -6.42 15.48
CA LYS A 129 9.62 -7.24 14.83
C LYS A 129 8.28 -6.53 14.77
N LYS A 130 7.84 -5.97 15.90
CA LYS A 130 6.55 -5.25 15.97
C LYS A 130 6.52 -4.05 15.04
N ALA A 131 7.63 -3.31 14.92
CA ALA A 131 7.75 -2.20 13.98
C ALA A 131 7.68 -2.68 12.51
N GLU A 132 8.39 -3.75 12.15
CA GLU A 132 8.30 -4.32 10.80
C GLU A 132 6.90 -4.84 10.46
N ILE A 133 6.18 -5.40 11.43
CA ILE A 133 4.77 -5.80 11.28
C ILE A 133 3.90 -4.58 10.98
N PHE A 134 4.08 -3.48 11.70
CA PHE A 134 3.34 -2.25 11.41
C PHE A 134 3.64 -1.70 10.01
N ILE A 135 4.89 -1.80 9.55
CA ILE A 135 5.26 -1.43 8.17
C ILE A 135 4.50 -2.29 7.16
N HIS A 136 4.48 -3.62 7.36
CA HIS A 136 3.77 -4.53 6.46
C HIS A 136 2.26 -4.24 6.41
N LEU A 137 1.67 -3.84 7.53
CA LEU A 137 0.26 -3.46 7.62
C LEU A 137 -0.04 -2.06 7.08
N GLY A 138 0.97 -1.32 6.61
CA GLY A 138 0.84 0.06 6.13
C GLY A 138 0.63 1.10 7.24
N ARG A 139 0.83 0.72 8.51
CA ARG A 139 0.66 1.59 9.69
C ARG A 139 1.98 2.27 10.05
N ALA A 140 2.49 3.13 9.16
CA ALA A 140 3.79 3.79 9.33
C ALA A 140 3.88 4.66 10.59
N SER A 141 2.79 5.30 11.00
CA SER A 141 2.76 6.14 12.21
C SER A 141 2.96 5.35 13.50
N ASP A 142 2.50 4.11 13.55
CA ASP A 142 2.67 3.27 14.74
C ASP A 142 4.05 2.64 14.75
N ALA A 143 4.61 2.30 13.58
CA ALA A 143 6.01 1.90 13.44
C ALA A 143 6.97 3.01 13.91
N GLU A 144 6.71 4.28 13.54
CA GLU A 144 7.50 5.44 13.96
C GLU A 144 7.59 5.54 15.49
N LYS A 145 6.46 5.40 16.20
CA LYS A 145 6.44 5.44 17.67
C LYS A 145 7.31 4.35 18.28
N VAL A 146 7.20 3.11 17.77
CA VAL A 146 8.01 1.98 18.27
C VAL A 146 9.49 2.22 18.03
N TYR A 147 9.89 2.79 16.88
CA TYR A 147 11.29 3.11 16.62
C TYR A 147 11.82 4.23 17.52
N ILE A 148 11.01 5.26 17.79
CA ILE A 148 11.38 6.35 18.70
C ILE A 148 11.51 5.84 20.14
N GLU A 149 10.60 4.97 20.59
CA GLU A 149 10.67 4.34 21.92
C GLU A 149 11.93 3.48 22.12
N GLN A 150 12.49 2.94 21.03
CA GLN A 150 13.73 2.15 21.03
C GLN A 150 14.99 3.00 20.75
N ASP A 151 14.86 4.33 20.68
CA ASP A 151 15.92 5.27 20.27
C ASP A 151 16.52 5.03 18.86
N ARG A 152 15.90 4.15 18.05
CA ARG A 152 16.34 3.76 16.69
C ARG A 152 15.68 4.62 15.61
N ARG A 153 15.92 5.93 15.66
CA ARG A 153 15.38 6.91 14.69
C ARG A 153 15.97 6.75 13.28
N ASP A 154 17.17 6.20 13.18
CA ASP A 154 17.84 5.85 11.92
C ASP A 154 16.95 4.94 11.04
N LEU A 155 16.35 3.91 11.64
CA LEU A 155 15.45 2.98 10.97
C LEU A 155 14.13 3.65 10.56
N ALA A 156 13.61 4.55 11.39
CA ALA A 156 12.42 5.33 11.04
C ALA A 156 12.68 6.25 9.84
N ILE A 157 13.87 6.86 9.77
CA ILE A 157 14.27 7.68 8.62
C ILE A 157 14.36 6.82 7.36
N ASP A 158 15.03 5.66 7.41
CA ASP A 158 15.14 4.76 6.25
C ASP A 158 13.78 4.27 5.76
N MET A 159 12.88 3.94 6.69
CA MET A 159 11.49 3.58 6.39
C MET A 159 10.79 4.68 5.58
N TYR A 160 10.85 5.93 6.04
CA TYR A 160 10.19 7.04 5.36
C TYR A 160 10.88 7.45 4.05
N LYS A 161 12.21 7.26 3.93
CA LYS A 161 12.92 7.41 2.65
C LYS A 161 12.38 6.43 1.61
N ARG A 162 12.16 5.17 2.00
CA ARG A 162 11.58 4.14 1.10
C ARG A 162 10.13 4.39 0.73
N ALA A 163 9.39 5.11 1.58
CA ALA A 163 7.99 5.48 1.34
C ALA A 163 7.84 6.82 0.59
N ASP A 164 8.95 7.50 0.24
CA ASP A 164 8.99 8.84 -0.35
C ASP A 164 8.28 9.93 0.48
N GLU A 165 8.10 9.70 1.79
CA GLU A 165 7.50 10.67 2.71
C GLU A 165 8.56 11.64 3.27
N TRP A 166 9.14 12.44 2.38
CA TRP A 166 10.26 13.34 2.70
C TRP A 166 9.94 14.42 3.75
N LEU A 167 8.68 14.86 3.83
CA LEU A 167 8.23 15.79 4.89
C LEU A 167 8.33 15.18 6.29
N ARG A 168 8.12 13.86 6.41
CA ARG A 168 8.22 13.17 7.70
C ARG A 168 9.69 12.96 8.07
N VAL A 169 10.52 12.59 7.10
CA VAL A 169 11.98 12.54 7.24
C VAL A 169 12.53 13.88 7.74
N LEU A 170 12.14 14.99 7.12
CA LEU A 170 12.62 16.32 7.51
C LEU A 170 12.29 16.65 8.97
N ARG A 171 11.06 16.31 9.43
CA ARG A 171 10.68 16.51 10.83
C ARG A 171 11.54 15.69 11.78
N LEU A 172 11.72 14.40 11.50
CA LEU A 172 12.53 13.52 12.34
C LEU A 172 13.99 13.99 12.45
N VAL A 173 14.59 14.37 11.32
CA VAL A 173 15.95 14.92 11.24
C VAL A 173 16.06 16.29 11.93
N SER A 174 15.00 17.11 11.88
CA SER A 174 15.04 18.43 12.54
C SER A 174 15.05 18.36 14.07
N ILE A 175 14.54 17.26 14.64
CA ILE A 175 14.47 17.04 16.09
C ILE A 175 15.80 16.48 16.62
N SER A 176 16.62 15.83 15.78
CA SER A 176 17.95 15.37 16.15
C SER A 176 19.00 16.44 15.85
N SER A 177 19.48 17.12 16.90
CA SER A 177 20.55 18.12 16.78
C SER A 177 21.93 17.45 16.85
N ASN A 178 22.28 16.66 15.83
CA ASN A 178 23.62 16.07 15.68
C ASN A 178 24.28 16.56 14.39
N ALA A 179 25.57 16.89 14.42
CA ALA A 179 26.29 17.43 13.25
C ALA A 179 26.36 16.47 12.03
N THR A 180 26.19 15.16 12.24
CA THR A 180 26.10 14.17 11.14
C THR A 180 24.79 14.29 10.37
N ASP A 181 23.74 14.80 11.01
CA ASP A 181 22.39 14.90 10.45
C ASP A 181 22.26 16.07 9.47
N ASP A 182 23.21 17.01 9.45
CA ASP A 182 23.20 18.15 8.53
C ASP A 182 23.20 17.70 7.06
N LYS A 183 23.91 16.62 6.74
CA LYS A 183 23.90 16.04 5.38
C LYS A 183 22.55 15.43 5.04
N GLN A 184 21.97 14.65 5.95
CA GLN A 184 20.65 14.04 5.77
C GLN A 184 19.55 15.09 5.72
N ARG A 185 19.74 16.21 6.44
CA ARG A 185 18.84 17.37 6.44
C ARG A 185 18.85 18.06 5.08
N ILE A 186 20.02 18.33 4.52
CA ILE A 186 20.15 18.92 3.17
C ILE A 186 19.53 18.01 2.11
N GLU A 187 19.74 16.69 2.21
CA GLU A 187 19.11 15.70 1.34
C GLU A 187 17.58 15.72 1.47
N ALA A 188 17.04 15.71 2.69
CA ALA A 188 15.61 15.77 2.93
C ALA A 188 14.99 17.08 2.41
N LEU A 189 15.62 18.22 2.68
CA LEU A 189 15.17 19.53 2.20
C LEU A 189 15.15 19.58 0.67
N THR A 190 16.17 19.04 0.01
CA THR A 190 16.22 18.94 -1.44
C THR A 190 15.01 18.18 -1.98
N ASN A 191 14.74 16.98 -1.44
CA ASN A 191 13.69 16.13 -1.97
C ASN A 191 12.29 16.69 -1.71
N VAL A 192 12.09 17.38 -0.57
CA VAL A 192 10.87 18.15 -0.32
C VAL A 192 10.72 19.30 -1.31
N ALA A 193 11.81 20.02 -1.59
CA ALA A 193 11.78 21.12 -2.55
C ALA A 193 11.51 20.63 -3.98
N ASN A 194 12.10 19.51 -4.40
CA ASN A 194 11.80 18.85 -5.68
C ASN A 194 10.32 18.47 -5.78
N TYR A 195 9.75 17.90 -4.71
CA TYR A 195 8.32 17.55 -4.67
C TYR A 195 7.40 18.78 -4.80
N ASN A 196 7.78 19.90 -4.19
CA ASN A 196 7.04 21.17 -4.31
C ASN A 196 7.20 21.80 -5.71
N LYS A 197 8.40 21.69 -6.30
CA LYS A 197 8.69 22.10 -7.67
C LYS A 197 7.82 21.35 -8.68
N ASP A 198 7.68 20.03 -8.54
CA ASP A 198 6.81 19.21 -9.41
C ASP A 198 5.34 19.66 -9.34
N ARG A 199 4.92 20.23 -8.21
CA ARG A 199 3.58 20.80 -7.99
C ARG A 199 3.46 22.29 -8.33
N GLN A 200 4.49 22.89 -8.91
CA GLN A 200 4.57 24.32 -9.25
C GLN A 200 4.41 25.26 -8.04
N ARG A 201 4.72 24.78 -6.83
CA ARG A 201 4.76 25.59 -5.62
C ARG A 201 6.13 26.23 -5.46
N TRP A 202 6.42 27.17 -6.34
CA TRP A 202 7.75 27.77 -6.46
C TRP A 202 8.20 28.53 -5.21
N LYS A 203 7.27 29.17 -4.48
CA LYS A 203 7.59 29.89 -3.23
C LYS A 203 8.09 28.97 -2.12
N GLU A 204 7.30 27.94 -1.81
CA GLU A 204 7.66 26.93 -0.80
C GLU A 204 8.94 26.17 -1.21
N ALA A 205 9.12 25.91 -2.50
CA ALA A 205 10.34 25.28 -3.00
C ALA A 205 11.57 26.18 -2.81
N ALA A 206 11.46 27.48 -3.09
CA ALA A 206 12.55 28.45 -2.89
C ALA A 206 13.00 28.51 -1.42
N ASP A 207 12.05 28.61 -0.48
CA ASP A 207 12.34 28.62 0.96
C ASP A 207 13.14 27.36 1.39
N HIS A 208 12.73 26.19 0.88
CA HIS A 208 13.41 24.93 1.19
C HIS A 208 14.78 24.79 0.51
N TYR A 209 14.96 25.30 -0.71
CA TYR A 209 16.27 25.30 -1.39
C TYR A 209 17.26 26.29 -0.78
N GLU A 210 16.78 27.44 -0.28
CA GLU A 210 17.58 28.40 0.47
C GLU A 210 18.14 27.75 1.74
N LEU A 211 17.27 27.07 2.49
CA LEU A 211 17.68 26.30 3.67
C LEU A 211 18.62 25.13 3.35
N ALA A 212 18.53 24.55 2.15
CA ALA A 212 19.42 23.48 1.70
C ALA A 212 20.77 23.98 1.15
N GLY A 213 20.92 25.28 0.89
CA GLY A 213 22.11 25.86 0.25
C GLY A 213 22.27 25.47 -1.23
N LYS A 214 21.18 25.09 -1.91
CA LYS A 214 21.19 24.67 -3.31
C LYS A 214 20.93 25.83 -4.24
N SER A 215 22.01 26.50 -4.64
CA SER A 215 21.94 27.72 -5.45
C SER A 215 21.38 27.51 -6.86
N LYS A 216 21.60 26.34 -7.51
CA LYS A 216 21.17 26.12 -8.90
C LYS A 216 19.65 26.05 -9.00
N GLU A 217 19.09 25.15 -8.19
CA GLU A 217 17.65 24.88 -8.16
C GLU A 217 16.87 26.06 -7.57
N LEU A 218 17.49 26.82 -6.65
CA LEU A 218 16.92 28.06 -6.13
C LEU A 218 16.82 29.15 -7.21
N MET A 219 17.82 29.31 -8.07
CA MET A 219 17.74 30.25 -9.20
C MET A 219 16.59 29.92 -10.15
N GLU A 220 16.40 28.63 -10.47
CA GLU A 220 15.25 28.19 -11.29
C GLU A 220 13.92 28.60 -10.64
N CYS A 221 13.79 28.42 -9.31
CA CYS A 221 12.59 28.80 -8.58
C CYS A 221 12.35 30.31 -8.58
N TYR A 222 13.40 31.14 -8.41
CA TYR A 222 13.27 32.60 -8.48
C TYR A 222 12.92 33.10 -9.88
N ILE A 223 13.44 32.48 -10.94
CA ILE A 223 13.06 32.81 -12.32
C ILE A 223 11.56 32.53 -12.53
N HIS A 224 11.05 31.39 -12.05
CA HIS A 224 9.62 31.07 -12.16
C HIS A 224 8.72 31.95 -11.28
N LEU A 225 9.28 32.62 -10.26
CA LEU A 225 8.59 33.57 -9.39
C LEU A 225 8.71 35.03 -9.84
N ASP A 226 9.52 35.32 -10.87
CA ASP A 226 9.93 36.67 -11.28
C ASP A 226 10.57 37.50 -10.14
N ASP A 227 11.21 36.83 -9.16
CA ASP A 227 11.90 37.51 -8.05
C ASP A 227 13.36 37.80 -8.42
N PHE A 228 13.55 38.93 -9.10
CA PHE A 228 14.88 39.39 -9.52
C PHE A 228 15.74 39.91 -8.36
N TYR A 229 15.14 40.32 -7.25
CA TYR A 229 15.87 40.84 -6.09
C TYR A 229 16.53 39.72 -5.30
N GLY A 230 15.82 38.61 -5.09
CA GLY A 230 16.38 37.38 -4.51
C GLY A 230 17.53 36.84 -5.36
N LEU A 231 17.38 36.87 -6.68
CA LEU A 231 18.40 36.41 -7.63
C LEU A 231 19.66 37.28 -7.62
N GLU A 232 19.52 38.62 -7.52
CA GLU A 232 20.66 39.53 -7.41
C GLU A 232 21.45 39.31 -6.10
N ASN A 233 20.76 39.10 -4.99
CA ASN A 233 21.41 38.80 -3.70
C ASN A 233 22.14 37.46 -3.74
N LEU A 234 21.53 36.45 -4.35
CA LEU A 234 22.14 35.14 -4.50
C LEU A 234 23.35 35.18 -5.45
N ALA A 235 23.30 35.98 -6.52
CA ALA A 235 24.44 36.21 -7.41
C ALA A 235 25.63 36.85 -6.69
N LYS A 236 25.38 37.82 -5.78
CA LYS A 236 26.43 38.45 -4.96
C LYS A 236 27.05 37.52 -3.91
N GLN A 237 26.31 36.50 -3.47
CA GLN A 237 26.78 35.51 -2.50
C GLN A 237 27.59 34.37 -3.14
N LEU A 238 27.46 34.16 -4.45
CA LEU A 238 28.20 33.14 -5.17
C LEU A 238 29.64 33.60 -5.46
N PRO A 239 30.66 32.75 -5.26
CA PRO A 239 32.04 33.10 -5.61
C PRO A 239 32.18 33.29 -7.14
N ASP A 240 32.98 34.30 -7.54
CA ASP A 240 33.17 34.83 -8.92
C ASP A 240 33.65 33.83 -10.00
N ARG A 241 33.68 32.52 -9.72
CA ARG A 241 34.04 31.45 -10.66
C ARG A 241 33.10 30.25 -10.61
N HIS A 242 31.87 30.46 -10.16
CA HIS A 242 30.87 29.40 -10.19
C HIS A 242 30.44 29.12 -11.65
N PRO A 243 30.33 27.85 -12.10
CA PRO A 243 29.96 27.48 -13.48
C PRO A 243 28.56 27.91 -13.95
N LEU A 244 27.86 28.75 -13.17
CA LEU A 244 26.53 29.29 -13.45
C LEU A 244 26.56 30.80 -13.74
N LEU A 245 27.70 31.46 -13.54
CA LEU A 245 27.93 32.82 -14.01
C LEU A 245 28.73 32.70 -15.32
N PRO A 246 28.09 32.76 -16.49
CA PRO A 246 28.85 32.87 -17.72
C PRO A 246 29.62 34.20 -17.70
N VAL A 247 30.93 34.10 -17.86
CA VAL A 247 31.82 35.24 -18.12
C VAL A 247 31.42 35.90 -19.44
#